data_AF-A0A2E9W4E7-F1
#
_entry.id   AF-A0A2E9W4E7-F1
#
_cell.length_a   1.000
_cell.length_b   1.000
_cell.length_c   1.000
_cell.angle_alpha   90.00
_cell.angle_beta   90.00
_cell.angle_gamma   90.00
#
_symmetry.space_group_name_H-M   'P 1'
#
loop_
_entity.id
_entity.type
_entity.pdbx_description
1 polymer ?
#
loop_
_entity_poly.entity_id
_entity_poly.type
_entity_poly.pdbx_seq_one_letter_code
_entity_poly.pdbx_strand_id
1 'polypeptide(L)'
;MSHKVIEDECIGCGACEFACPREALRKTDTFLGLFIINPLTCDDCGDCIEKCPVWAIVPDPDWPVCYDTGCPLSSKRYSSVDCNVWQERCGACGSPLWRKSASGDEWACPGCGLNLRVRCPRSHRVEEVAEHYPDLTDWFAETTPNGPDLETAQVDVAG
;
A
#
# COMPACT_ATOMS: atom_id res chain seq x y z
N MET A 1 6.90 10.67 0.97
CA MET A 1 7.51 9.46 0.39
C MET A 1 7.41 8.38 1.43
N SER A 2 7.40 7.11 1.05
CA SER A 2 7.23 6.01 2.01
C SER A 2 8.43 5.91 2.98
N HIS A 3 8.47 4.84 3.77
CA HIS A 3 9.53 4.55 4.73
C HIS A 3 10.06 3.13 4.50
N LYS A 4 11.28 2.87 4.96
CA LYS A 4 11.91 1.54 4.94
C LYS A 4 12.63 1.25 6.25
N VAL A 5 12.78 -0.05 6.52
CA VAL A 5 13.53 -0.56 7.69
C VAL A 5 14.98 -0.82 7.28
N ILE A 6 15.93 -0.41 8.13
CA ILE A 6 17.34 -0.82 8.05
C ILE A 6 17.47 -2.14 8.78
N GLU A 7 17.62 -3.24 8.03
CA GLU A 7 17.62 -4.59 8.58
C GLU A 7 18.68 -4.81 9.66
N ASP A 8 19.90 -4.30 9.44
CA ASP A 8 21.03 -4.45 10.37
C ASP A 8 20.84 -3.75 11.72
N GLU A 9 19.94 -2.77 11.79
CA GLU A 9 19.63 -2.04 13.02
C GLU A 9 18.34 -2.53 13.70
N CYS A 10 17.48 -3.23 12.96
CA CYS A 10 16.19 -3.66 13.45
C CYS A 10 16.32 -4.82 14.44
N ILE A 11 15.71 -4.64 15.62
CA ILE A 11 15.74 -5.64 16.71
C ILE A 11 14.45 -6.45 16.84
N GLY A 12 13.54 -6.37 15.86
CA GLY A 12 12.32 -7.19 15.80
C GLY A 12 11.29 -6.96 16.92
N CYS A 13 11.30 -5.78 17.56
CA CYS A 13 10.51 -5.51 18.77
C CYS A 13 8.99 -5.30 18.54
N GLY A 14 8.56 -4.95 17.33
CA GLY A 14 7.13 -4.75 16.98
C GLY A 14 6.50 -3.42 17.40
N ALA A 15 7.24 -2.49 18.01
CA ALA A 15 6.70 -1.18 18.41
C ALA A 15 6.18 -0.35 17.21
N CYS A 16 6.85 -0.47 16.06
CA CYS A 16 6.50 0.23 14.83
C CYS A 16 5.21 -0.31 14.20
N GLU A 17 4.98 -1.62 14.23
CA GLU A 17 3.76 -2.26 13.73
C GLU A 17 2.55 -1.80 14.53
N PHE A 18 2.62 -1.88 15.86
CA PHE A 18 1.54 -1.44 16.75
C PHE A 18 1.19 0.05 16.58
N ALA A 19 2.18 0.87 16.24
CA ALA A 19 2.00 2.31 16.08
C ALA A 19 1.43 2.72 14.72
N CYS A 20 1.47 1.85 13.71
CA CYS A 20 1.13 2.24 12.35
C CYS A 20 -0.39 2.30 12.15
N PRO A 21 -0.97 3.50 11.90
CA PRO A 21 -2.42 3.63 11.73
C PRO A 21 -2.95 2.99 10.43
N ARG A 22 -2.05 2.66 9.50
CA ARG A 22 -2.36 2.02 8.21
C ARG A 22 -2.05 0.54 8.19
N GLU A 23 -1.60 0.01 9.33
CA GLU A 23 -1.14 -1.37 9.45
C GLU A 23 -0.09 -1.70 8.38
N ALA A 24 0.76 -0.75 7.97
CA ALA A 24 1.63 -0.88 6.80
C ALA A 24 2.94 -1.65 7.07
N LEU A 25 3.11 -2.24 8.24
CA LEU A 25 4.27 -3.05 8.58
C LEU A 25 3.88 -4.50 8.75
N ARG A 26 4.74 -5.42 8.29
CA ARG A 26 4.65 -6.85 8.59
C ARG A 26 5.94 -7.35 9.19
N LYS A 27 5.80 -8.29 10.11
CA LYS A 27 6.91 -9.08 10.62
C LYS A 27 7.30 -10.15 9.60
N THR A 28 8.59 -10.32 9.35
CA THR A 28 9.14 -11.36 8.45
C THR A 28 9.54 -12.61 9.23
N ASP A 29 9.77 -13.72 8.51
CA ASP A 29 10.18 -15.01 9.08
C ASP A 29 11.69 -15.10 9.38
N THR A 30 12.40 -13.97 9.35
CA THR A 30 13.81 -13.89 9.75
C THR A 30 14.01 -14.29 11.22
N PHE A 31 15.22 -14.70 11.59
CA PHE A 31 15.51 -15.16 12.95
C PHE A 31 15.12 -14.15 14.06
N LEU A 32 15.35 -12.86 13.82
CA LEU A 32 14.96 -11.79 14.74
C LEU A 32 13.51 -11.33 14.55
N GLY A 33 12.82 -11.78 13.49
CA GLY A 33 11.52 -11.29 13.11
C GLY A 33 11.58 -9.79 12.78
N LEU A 34 12.42 -9.46 11.80
CA LEU A 34 12.56 -8.11 11.26
C LEU A 34 11.23 -7.63 10.67
N PHE A 35 11.14 -6.33 10.40
CA PHE A 35 9.94 -5.73 9.86
C PHE A 35 10.18 -5.20 8.45
N ILE A 36 9.17 -5.35 7.62
CA ILE A 36 9.09 -4.80 6.28
C ILE A 36 7.95 -3.78 6.23
N ILE A 37 8.13 -2.67 5.52
CA ILE A 37 7.09 -1.67 5.29
C ILE A 37 6.52 -1.87 3.89
N ASN A 38 5.21 -2.01 3.78
CA ASN A 38 4.51 -2.03 2.50
C ASN A 38 4.38 -0.58 1.97
N PRO A 39 5.09 -0.22 0.90
CA PRO A 39 5.10 1.16 0.42
C PRO A 39 3.80 1.57 -0.27
N LEU A 40 2.92 0.62 -0.59
CA LEU A 40 1.61 0.93 -1.17
C LEU A 40 0.63 1.38 -0.07
N THR A 41 0.63 0.75 1.11
CA THR A 41 -0.30 1.05 2.22
C THR A 41 0.20 2.11 3.19
N CYS A 42 1.52 2.37 3.24
CA CYS A 42 2.10 3.47 4.01
C CYS A 42 1.58 4.83 3.53
N ASP A 43 1.13 5.73 4.40
CA ASP A 43 0.68 7.09 4.01
C ASP A 43 1.71 8.18 4.31
N ASP A 44 2.94 7.79 4.63
CA ASP A 44 4.05 8.70 4.95
C ASP A 44 3.90 9.46 6.29
N CYS A 45 2.99 9.05 7.18
CA CYS A 45 2.73 9.74 8.46
C CYS A 45 3.95 9.84 9.40
N GLY A 46 4.83 8.83 9.39
CA GLY A 46 6.05 8.82 10.19
C GLY A 46 5.91 8.31 11.63
N ASP A 47 4.71 7.92 12.07
CA ASP A 47 4.46 7.43 13.45
C ASP A 47 5.39 6.27 13.84
N CYS A 48 5.70 5.39 12.89
CA CYS A 48 6.60 4.26 13.12
C CYS A 48 8.05 4.68 13.42
N ILE A 49 8.52 5.81 12.89
CA ILE A 49 9.87 6.32 13.14
C ILE A 49 10.01 6.68 14.63
N GLU A 50 9.08 7.47 15.16
CA GLU A 50 9.15 7.94 16.54
C GLU A 50 9.05 6.80 17.57
N LYS A 51 8.44 5.68 17.19
CA LYS A 51 8.28 4.51 18.07
C LYS A 51 9.42 3.51 17.96
N CYS A 52 10.30 3.63 16.97
CA CYS A 52 11.43 2.72 16.84
C CYS A 52 12.51 3.06 17.89
N PRO A 53 12.76 2.19 18.90
CA PRO A 53 13.70 2.50 19.98
C PRO A 53 15.17 2.55 19.51
N VAL A 54 15.44 2.03 18.31
CA VAL A 54 16.77 1.93 17.70
C VAL A 54 16.89 2.75 16.41
N TRP A 55 15.87 3.55 16.07
CA TRP A 55 15.87 4.43 14.88
C TRP A 55 16.11 3.74 13.54
N ALA A 56 15.80 2.45 13.45
CA ALA A 56 16.00 1.63 12.24
C ALA A 56 14.99 1.91 11.11
N ILE A 57 14.17 2.98 11.18
CA ILE A 57 13.18 3.32 10.15
C ILE A 57 13.51 4.69 9.58
N VAL A 58 13.68 4.75 8.25
CA VAL A 58 14.06 5.96 7.53
C VAL A 58 13.12 6.24 6.36
N PRO A 59 13.00 7.51 5.92
CA PRO A 59 12.29 7.83 4.69
C PRO A 59 12.88 7.09 3.47
N ASP A 60 12.01 6.62 2.58
CA ASP A 60 12.38 5.95 1.34
C ASP A 60 12.12 6.86 0.12
N PRO A 61 13.16 7.51 -0.45
CA PRO A 61 13.01 8.50 -1.52
C PRO A 61 12.53 7.91 -2.84
N ASP A 62 12.64 6.59 -2.99
CA ASP A 62 12.27 5.93 -4.23
C ASP A 62 10.74 5.94 -4.41
N TRP A 63 9.96 6.19 -3.35
CA TRP A 63 8.50 6.14 -3.37
C TRP A 63 7.80 7.49 -3.53
N PRO A 64 6.78 7.61 -4.41
CA PRO A 64 5.97 8.82 -4.52
C PRO A 64 5.37 9.23 -3.18
N VAL A 65 5.41 10.52 -2.87
CA VAL A 65 4.77 11.10 -1.68
C VAL A 65 3.25 10.90 -1.75
N CYS A 66 2.64 10.50 -0.63
CA CYS A 66 1.19 10.53 -0.44
C CYS A 66 0.75 12.00 -0.23
N TYR A 67 -0.25 12.46 -0.97
CA TYR A 67 -0.83 13.81 -0.80
C TYR A 67 -2.29 13.77 -0.33
N ASP A 68 -2.67 12.67 0.30
CA ASP A 68 -4.02 12.46 0.82
C ASP A 68 -5.13 12.74 -0.20
N THR A 69 -6.27 13.22 0.28
CA THR A 69 -7.62 13.19 -0.31
C THR A 69 -7.64 13.32 -1.84
N GLY A 70 -7.75 12.15 -2.51
CA GLY A 70 -8.14 12.03 -3.91
C GLY A 70 -7.02 12.14 -4.93
N CYS A 71 -5.77 12.05 -4.49
CA CYS A 71 -4.56 12.48 -5.18
C CYS A 71 -4.23 11.80 -6.54
N PRO A 72 -4.28 12.58 -7.65
CA PRO A 72 -3.27 12.58 -8.72
C PRO A 72 -2.45 13.86 -8.62
N LEU A 73 -1.68 13.90 -7.53
CA LEU A 73 -0.65 14.86 -7.13
C LEU A 73 -1.11 16.32 -7.04
N SER A 74 -2.23 16.53 -6.33
CA SER A 74 -2.70 17.82 -5.77
C SER A 74 -3.41 18.81 -6.69
N SER A 75 -4.01 18.32 -7.78
CA SER A 75 -5.01 19.10 -8.53
C SER A 75 -6.29 19.36 -7.72
N LYS A 76 -6.82 20.60 -7.77
CA LYS A 76 -8.13 20.95 -7.18
C LYS A 76 -9.31 20.17 -7.77
N ARG A 77 -9.14 19.51 -8.91
CA ARG A 77 -10.20 18.72 -9.56
C ARG A 77 -10.69 17.56 -8.70
N TYR A 78 -9.82 16.99 -7.86
CA TYR A 78 -10.10 15.79 -7.08
C TYR A 78 -10.15 16.05 -5.57
N SER A 79 -10.29 17.32 -5.16
CA SER A 79 -10.29 17.70 -3.74
C SER A 79 -11.49 17.16 -2.95
N SER A 80 -12.53 16.65 -3.63
CA SER A 80 -13.71 16.05 -3.03
C SER A 80 -13.73 14.53 -3.13
N VAL A 81 -12.58 13.91 -3.43
CA VAL A 81 -12.44 12.46 -3.54
C VAL A 81 -11.59 11.98 -2.38
N ASP A 82 -12.04 10.99 -1.64
CA ASP A 82 -11.18 10.27 -0.70
C ASP A 82 -10.58 9.06 -1.42
N CYS A 83 -9.35 8.69 -1.07
CA CYS A 83 -8.82 7.36 -1.33
C CYS A 83 -8.75 6.60 0.00
N ASN A 84 -8.85 5.28 -0.07
CA ASN A 84 -8.72 4.41 1.10
C ASN A 84 -7.26 4.09 1.46
N VAL A 85 -6.28 4.76 0.85
CA VAL A 85 -4.84 4.52 1.08
C VAL A 85 -4.49 3.03 1.01
N TRP A 86 -4.94 2.36 -0.05
CA TRP A 86 -4.61 0.96 -0.34
C TRP A 86 -5.08 -0.06 0.71
N GLN A 87 -5.91 0.34 1.67
CA GLN A 87 -6.49 -0.57 2.65
C GLN A 87 -7.40 -1.62 1.98
N GLU A 88 -8.06 -1.24 0.88
CA GLU A 88 -8.77 -2.16 -0.01
C GLU A 88 -8.42 -1.87 -1.47
N ARG A 89 -8.49 -2.90 -2.32
CA ARG A 89 -8.07 -2.82 -3.72
C ARG A 89 -9.10 -3.42 -4.65
N CYS A 90 -9.23 -2.87 -5.85
CA CYS A 90 -10.14 -3.40 -6.85
C CYS A 90 -9.77 -4.84 -7.24
N GLY A 91 -10.70 -5.79 -7.10
CA GLY A 91 -10.48 -7.18 -7.53
C GLY A 91 -10.16 -7.38 -9.01
N ALA A 92 -10.50 -6.42 -9.88
CA ALA A 92 -10.24 -6.54 -11.31
C ALA A 92 -8.88 -5.97 -11.74
N CYS A 93 -8.37 -4.92 -11.09
CA CYS A 93 -7.17 -4.21 -11.54
C CYS A 93 -6.20 -3.79 -10.42
N GLY A 94 -6.47 -4.18 -9.17
CA GLY A 94 -5.61 -3.89 -8.01
C GLY A 94 -5.55 -2.43 -7.58
N SER A 95 -6.26 -1.51 -8.25
CA SER A 95 -6.22 -0.07 -7.89
C SER A 95 -6.84 0.18 -6.51
N PRO A 96 -6.28 1.13 -5.72
CA PRO A 96 -6.89 1.52 -4.44
C PRO A 96 -8.25 2.16 -4.68
N LEU A 97 -9.18 1.94 -3.76
CA LEU A 97 -10.56 2.38 -3.92
C LEU A 97 -10.74 3.84 -3.51
N TRP A 98 -11.62 4.52 -4.24
CA TRP A 98 -11.94 5.93 -4.09
C TRP A 98 -13.42 6.12 -3.80
N ARG A 99 -13.78 7.23 -3.16
CA ARG A 99 -15.18 7.63 -2.96
C ARG A 99 -15.30 9.15 -2.97
N LYS A 100 -16.52 9.68 -3.02
CA LYS A 100 -16.75 11.12 -2.83
C LYS A 100 -16.81 11.44 -1.34
N SER A 101 -16.00 12.41 -0.91
CA SER A 101 -15.88 12.78 0.51
C SER A 101 -17.19 13.29 1.12
N ALA A 102 -17.99 14.03 0.33
CA ALA A 102 -19.17 14.73 0.84
C ALA A 102 -20.42 13.85 0.98
N SER A 103 -20.53 12.78 0.20
CA SER A 103 -21.75 11.95 0.16
C SER A 103 -21.64 10.65 0.94
N GLY A 104 -20.43 10.27 1.38
CA GLY A 104 -20.22 8.98 2.04
C GLY A 104 -20.51 7.81 1.12
N ASP A 105 -20.33 8.00 -0.20
CA ASP A 105 -20.52 6.96 -1.21
C ASP A 105 -19.68 5.71 -0.88
N GLU A 106 -20.13 4.56 -1.36
CA GLU A 106 -19.35 3.32 -1.29
C GLU A 106 -18.00 3.44 -2.00
N TRP A 107 -17.03 2.65 -1.54
CA TRP A 107 -15.72 2.56 -2.15
C TRP A 107 -15.81 1.97 -3.56
N ALA A 108 -15.23 2.65 -4.54
CA ALA A 108 -15.24 2.23 -5.93
C ALA A 108 -13.87 2.40 -6.57
N CYS A 109 -13.53 1.48 -7.47
CA CYS A 109 -12.30 1.59 -8.24
C CYS A 109 -12.34 2.85 -9.12
N PRO A 110 -11.31 3.72 -9.10
CA PRO A 110 -11.30 4.93 -9.91
C PRO A 110 -11.42 4.63 -11.41
N GLY A 111 -10.78 3.57 -11.90
CA GLY A 111 -10.88 3.14 -13.29
C GLY A 111 -12.14 2.31 -13.56
N CYS A 112 -12.21 1.11 -13.00
CA CYS A 112 -13.27 0.13 -13.31
C CYS A 112 -14.67 0.57 -12.86
N GLY A 113 -14.78 1.27 -11.72
CA GLY A 113 -16.08 1.64 -11.13
C GLY A 113 -16.50 3.08 -11.45
N LEU A 114 -15.56 4.02 -11.34
CA LEU A 114 -15.84 5.46 -11.53
C LEU A 114 -15.49 5.98 -12.93
N ASN A 115 -14.90 5.15 -13.80
CA ASN A 115 -14.49 5.48 -15.17
C ASN A 115 -13.59 6.74 -15.28
N LEU A 116 -12.72 6.92 -14.28
CA LEU A 116 -11.72 7.98 -14.24
C LEU A 116 -10.47 7.54 -15.01
N ARG A 117 -9.83 8.52 -15.67
CA ARG A 117 -8.52 8.31 -16.35
C ARG A 117 -7.31 8.50 -15.42
N VAL A 118 -7.56 8.74 -14.13
CA VAL A 118 -6.53 8.97 -13.13
C VAL A 118 -6.65 7.95 -12.01
N ARG A 119 -5.52 7.66 -11.37
CA ARG A 119 -5.41 6.73 -10.25
C ARG A 119 -4.25 7.17 -9.35
N CYS A 120 -4.11 6.50 -8.21
CA CYS A 120 -2.97 6.72 -7.32
C CYS A 120 -1.65 6.50 -8.09
N PRO A 121 -0.70 7.44 -8.08
CA PRO A 121 0.60 7.27 -8.76
C PRO A 121 1.38 6.04 -8.31
N ARG A 122 1.18 5.59 -7.05
CA ARG A 122 1.81 4.37 -6.53
C ARG A 122 1.31 3.10 -7.22
N SER A 123 0.16 3.16 -7.88
CA SER A 123 -0.41 1.98 -8.54
C SER A 123 0.34 1.57 -9.80
N HIS A 124 1.30 2.39 -10.26
CA HIS A 124 2.15 2.05 -11.39
C HIS A 124 3.33 1.16 -11.01
N ARG A 125 3.47 0.86 -9.71
CA ARG A 125 4.60 0.11 -9.15
C ARG A 125 4.16 -1.14 -8.40
N VAL A 126 2.94 -1.64 -8.66
CA VAL A 126 2.40 -2.81 -7.95
C VAL A 126 3.21 -4.05 -8.31
N GLU A 127 3.49 -4.27 -9.59
CA GLU A 127 4.29 -5.40 -10.04
C GLU A 127 5.71 -5.35 -9.44
N GLU A 128 6.33 -4.17 -9.45
CA GLU A 128 7.66 -3.95 -8.87
C GLU A 128 7.72 -4.31 -7.38
N VAL A 129 6.68 -3.97 -6.61
CA VAL A 129 6.60 -4.27 -5.18
C VAL A 129 6.45 -5.77 -4.95
N ALA A 130 5.62 -6.45 -5.73
CA ALA A 130 5.47 -7.90 -5.61
C ALA A 130 6.79 -8.63 -5.92
N GLU A 131 7.59 -8.12 -6.87
CA GLU A 131 8.90 -8.68 -7.19
C GLU A 131 9.97 -8.38 -6.13
N HIS A 132 10.03 -7.14 -5.61
CA HIS A 132 11.05 -6.74 -4.63
C HIS A 132 10.76 -7.22 -3.21
N TYR A 133 9.49 -7.41 -2.89
CA TYR A 133 9.04 -7.74 -1.55
C TYR A 133 8.15 -8.99 -1.58
N PRO A 134 8.74 -10.17 -1.84
CA PRO A 134 7.99 -11.42 -1.94
C PRO A 134 7.19 -11.73 -0.66
N ASP A 135 7.71 -11.32 0.50
CA ASP A 135 7.03 -11.45 1.81
C ASP A 135 5.74 -10.62 1.93
N LEU A 136 5.48 -9.71 0.99
CA LEU A 136 4.23 -8.92 0.91
C LEU A 136 3.23 -9.50 -0.10
N THR A 137 3.54 -10.59 -0.80
CA THR A 137 2.66 -11.14 -1.86
C THR A 137 1.28 -11.51 -1.34
N ASP A 138 1.23 -12.20 -0.20
CA ASP A 138 -0.04 -12.63 0.41
C ASP A 138 -0.88 -11.43 0.89
N TRP A 139 -0.23 -10.35 1.33
CA TRP A 139 -0.91 -9.10 1.67
C TRP A 139 -1.73 -8.57 0.48
N PHE A 140 -1.13 -8.59 -0.70
CA PHE A 140 -1.83 -8.15 -1.90
C PHE A 140 -3.06 -9.03 -2.16
N ALA A 141 -2.97 -10.34 -1.97
CA ALA A 141 -4.16 -11.20 -2.07
C ALA A 141 -5.23 -10.81 -1.02
N GLU A 142 -4.85 -10.63 0.24
CA GLU A 142 -5.77 -10.34 1.36
C GLU A 142 -6.54 -9.03 1.22
N THR A 143 -5.90 -7.98 0.69
CA THR A 143 -6.48 -6.61 0.58
C THR A 143 -7.42 -6.42 -0.62
N THR A 144 -7.83 -7.51 -1.26
CA THR A 144 -8.69 -7.49 -2.44
C THR A 144 -10.09 -7.96 -2.06
N PRO A 145 -11.11 -7.09 -1.94
CA PRO A 145 -12.48 -7.50 -1.62
C PRO A 145 -13.01 -8.37 -2.77
N ASN A 146 -13.12 -9.68 -2.53
CA ASN A 146 -13.61 -10.68 -3.49
C ASN A 146 -13.00 -10.53 -4.90
N GLY A 147 -11.66 -10.62 -4.99
CA GLY A 147 -11.01 -10.87 -6.28
C GLY A 147 -11.40 -12.26 -6.81
N PRO A 148 -11.39 -12.50 -8.14
CA PRO A 148 -11.50 -13.86 -8.64
C PRO A 148 -10.31 -14.65 -8.09
N ASP A 149 -10.57 -15.85 -7.56
CA ASP A 149 -9.55 -16.73 -6.99
C ASP A 149 -8.31 -16.78 -7.92
N LEU A 150 -7.19 -16.24 -7.47
CA LEU A 150 -5.90 -16.24 -8.19
C LEU A 150 -5.30 -17.66 -8.34
N GLU A 151 -6.06 -18.72 -8.03
CA GLU A 151 -5.71 -20.12 -8.28
C GLU A 151 -5.89 -20.57 -9.75
N THR A 152 -6.35 -19.71 -10.66
CA THR A 152 -6.53 -20.08 -12.09
C THR A 152 -5.83 -19.17 -13.12
N ALA A 153 -4.66 -18.63 -12.78
CA ALA A 153 -3.70 -18.21 -13.80
C ALA A 153 -2.69 -19.34 -14.07
N GLN A 154 -3.18 -20.50 -14.51
CA GLN A 154 -2.32 -21.46 -15.20
C GLN A 154 -1.87 -20.79 -16.50
N VAL A 155 -0.55 -20.62 -16.61
CA VAL A 155 0.12 -20.08 -17.79
C VAL A 155 -0.02 -21.10 -18.92
N ASP A 156 -1.04 -20.94 -19.76
CA ASP A 156 -1.09 -21.63 -21.05
C ASP A 156 -0.06 -20.99 -21.99
N VAL A 157 1.19 -21.45 -21.91
CA VAL A 157 2.15 -21.31 -23.00
C VAL A 157 1.82 -22.42 -24.01
N ALA A 158 0.97 -22.12 -24.98
CA ALA A 158 0.81 -22.93 -26.17
C ALA A 158 1.51 -22.24 -27.36
N GLY A 159 2.45 -22.96 -27.97
CA GLY A 159 3.16 -22.56 -29.19
C GLY A 159 2.39 -22.77 -30.47
#